data_AF-A0A3M2JQB7-F1
#
_entry.id   AF-A0A3M2JQB7-F1
#
_cell.length_a   1.000
_cell.length_b   1.000
_cell.length_c   1.000
_cell.angle_alpha   90.00
_cell.angle_beta   90.00
_cell.angle_gamma   90.00
#
_symmetry.space_group_name_H-M   'P 1'
#
loop_
_entity.id
_entity.type
_entity.pdbx_description
1 polymer ?
#
loop_
_entity_poly.entity_id
_entity_poly.type
_entity_poly.pdbx_seq_one_letter_code
_entity_poly.pdbx_strand_id
1 'polypeptide(L)'
;MDGTDGAGEAGRREFVDADLSGARFVRSSLAGAVLRGVDVDGADLDAPWLPEGRFLVNGVDVVPYVEAELDRRFPGRALRRATDADGLRAAWAAVEATWAATLERVAAMPAGTVDVSVAGEWTFAQTLRHLVMATDTWLRRAVQEVPEPYHPIGQPNTEYATDGYDLAVFSASVPTYAEVLAVRAERVAMVHEHLASLTDADLVGVRRNPWGPEHPETVLSCLHTVLEEEWEHHRYAVRDLDTIAAGRA
;
A
#
# COMPACT_ATOMS: atom_id res chain seq x y z
N MET A 1 0.74 11.54 -4.89
CA MET A 1 1.14 12.96 -4.67
C MET A 1 0.74 13.37 -3.26
N ASP A 2 1.59 13.82 -2.36
CA ASP A 2 3.03 14.06 -2.37
C ASP A 2 3.49 13.87 -0.91
N GLY A 3 4.11 12.73 -0.59
CA GLY A 3 4.61 12.42 0.75
C GLY A 3 5.94 13.11 1.08
N THR A 4 6.17 14.33 0.57
CA THR A 4 7.43 15.06 0.76
C THR A 4 7.38 16.18 1.79
N ASP A 5 6.24 16.41 2.45
CA ASP A 5 6.11 17.45 3.48
C ASP A 5 6.73 17.00 4.83
N GLY A 6 8.06 17.04 4.87
CA GLY A 6 8.83 16.84 6.10
C GLY A 6 10.35 16.78 5.90
N ALA A 7 10.84 16.63 4.67
CA ALA A 7 12.25 16.76 4.38
C ALA A 7 12.62 18.25 4.21
N GLY A 8 12.75 18.98 5.31
CA GLY A 8 13.41 20.30 5.27
C GLY A 8 14.73 20.19 4.49
N GLU A 9 15.09 21.21 3.70
CA GLU A 9 16.26 21.22 2.80
C GLU A 9 17.51 20.67 3.51
N ALA A 10 17.70 19.36 3.40
CA ALA A 10 18.89 18.72 3.91
C ALA A 10 19.99 19.09 2.95
N GLY A 11 20.98 19.86 3.42
CA GLY A 11 22.17 20.16 2.63
C GLY A 11 22.76 18.88 2.03
N ARG A 12 23.36 19.01 0.83
CA ARG A 12 23.96 17.89 0.09
C ARG A 12 24.84 17.04 1.02
N ARG A 13 24.48 15.76 1.18
CA ARG A 13 25.30 14.77 1.88
C ARG A 13 26.10 13.97 0.87
N GLU A 14 27.39 13.79 1.12
CA GLU A 14 28.29 13.04 0.26
C GLU A 14 29.06 12.03 1.12
N PHE A 15 29.11 10.79 0.63
CA PHE A 15 29.85 9.69 1.23
C PHE A 15 30.93 9.26 0.23
N VAL A 16 32.21 9.36 0.61
CA VAL A 16 33.37 9.01 -0.24
C VAL A 16 34.16 7.92 0.46
N ASP A 17 34.42 6.82 -0.25
CA ASP A 17 35.13 5.63 0.27
C ASP A 17 34.59 5.15 1.63
N ALA A 18 33.28 5.32 1.84
CA ALA A 18 32.58 4.97 3.07
C ALA A 18 31.92 3.60 2.93
N ASP A 19 32.08 2.76 3.95
CA ASP A 19 31.37 1.50 4.06
C ASP A 19 29.96 1.74 4.62
N LEU A 20 28.95 1.55 3.77
CA LEU A 20 27.53 1.63 4.11
C LEU A 20 26.87 0.24 4.11
N SER A 21 27.65 -0.83 4.22
CA SER A 21 27.14 -2.20 4.28
C SER A 21 26.13 -2.35 5.42
N GLY A 22 24.96 -2.89 5.11
CA GLY A 22 23.87 -3.07 6.08
C GLY A 22 23.13 -1.78 6.48
N ALA A 23 23.41 -0.63 5.84
CA ALA A 23 22.64 0.59 6.06
C ALA A 23 21.15 0.37 5.71
N ARG A 24 20.25 0.87 6.56
CA ARG A 24 18.80 0.85 6.34
C ARG A 24 18.28 2.28 6.23
N PHE A 25 17.66 2.59 5.11
CA PHE A 25 17.01 3.87 4.85
C PHE A 25 15.51 3.70 5.01
N VAL A 26 14.99 4.07 6.18
CA VAL A 26 13.56 3.94 6.48
C VAL A 26 12.91 5.29 6.26
N ARG A 27 11.92 5.34 5.35
CA ARG A 27 11.14 6.57 5.05
C ARG A 27 12.02 7.77 4.71
N SER A 28 13.04 7.52 3.91
CA SER A 28 14.01 8.52 3.46
C SER A 28 13.84 8.75 1.97
N SER A 29 13.89 10.00 1.53
CA SER A 29 13.97 10.29 0.11
C SER A 29 15.39 10.01 -0.40
N LEU A 30 15.48 9.14 -1.41
CA LEU A 30 16.67 8.94 -2.24
C LEU A 30 16.51 9.64 -3.61
N ALA A 31 15.52 10.53 -3.75
CA ALA A 31 15.30 11.26 -4.98
C ALA A 31 16.56 12.06 -5.36
N GLY A 32 17.06 11.83 -6.58
CA GLY A 32 18.28 12.48 -7.07
C GLY A 32 19.58 11.94 -6.48
N ALA A 33 19.56 10.88 -5.65
CA ALA A 33 20.79 10.22 -5.20
C ALA A 33 21.59 9.68 -6.39
N VAL A 34 22.89 9.92 -6.39
CA VAL A 34 23.81 9.48 -7.45
C VAL A 34 24.81 8.49 -6.87
N LEU A 35 24.67 7.22 -7.24
CA LEU A 35 25.53 6.14 -6.80
C LEU A 35 26.51 5.80 -7.95
N ARG A 36 27.79 6.17 -7.80
CA ARG A 36 28.83 5.95 -8.84
C ARG A 36 30.00 5.18 -8.25
N GLY A 37 30.39 4.10 -8.92
CA GLY A 37 31.51 3.25 -8.47
C GLY A 37 31.25 2.58 -7.12
N VAL A 38 29.98 2.36 -6.77
CA VAL A 38 29.58 1.70 -5.53
C VAL A 38 29.47 0.19 -5.74
N ASP A 39 29.68 -0.58 -4.66
CA ASP A 39 29.22 -1.96 -4.58
C ASP A 39 27.77 -1.96 -4.09
N VAL A 40 26.89 -2.66 -4.82
CA VAL A 40 25.47 -2.80 -4.50
C VAL A 40 25.06 -4.26 -4.38
N ASP A 41 26.02 -5.17 -4.23
CA ASP A 41 25.71 -6.58 -3.99
C ASP A 41 24.82 -6.74 -2.76
N GLY A 42 23.71 -7.47 -2.93
CA GLY A 42 22.69 -7.65 -1.89
C GLY A 42 21.89 -6.39 -1.52
N ALA A 43 22.03 -5.27 -2.23
CA ALA A 43 21.21 -4.08 -1.98
C ALA A 43 19.75 -4.35 -2.37
N ASP A 44 18.84 -4.02 -1.46
CA ASP A 44 17.40 -4.17 -1.64
C ASP A 44 16.72 -2.80 -1.67
N LEU A 45 15.83 -2.60 -2.64
CA LEU A 45 15.05 -1.39 -2.80
C LEU A 45 13.58 -1.77 -2.88
N ASP A 46 12.86 -1.53 -1.79
CA ASP A 46 11.40 -1.61 -1.75
C ASP A 46 10.81 -0.21 -1.83
N ALA A 47 10.33 0.18 -3.02
CA ALA A 47 9.87 1.53 -3.31
C ALA A 47 8.48 1.49 -3.99
N PRO A 48 7.37 1.65 -3.25
CA PRO A 48 6.02 1.61 -3.84
C PRO A 48 5.81 2.71 -4.89
N TRP A 49 6.50 3.84 -4.76
CA TRP A 49 6.43 4.99 -5.66
C TRP A 49 7.30 4.85 -6.92
N LEU A 50 8.00 3.73 -7.07
CA LEU A 50 8.88 3.47 -8.23
C LEU A 50 8.20 3.73 -9.60
N PRO A 51 6.91 3.37 -9.81
CA PRO A 51 6.23 3.59 -11.10
C PRO A 51 6.02 5.06 -11.48
N GLU A 52 6.06 5.99 -10.52
CA GLU A 52 5.86 7.42 -10.75
C GLU A 52 7.13 8.13 -11.23
N GLY A 53 8.27 7.45 -11.15
CA GLY A 53 9.59 8.04 -11.34
C GLY A 53 10.44 7.34 -12.38
N ARG A 54 11.74 7.58 -12.27
CA ARG A 54 12.79 6.97 -13.09
C ARG A 54 13.86 6.42 -12.18
N PHE A 55 14.25 5.17 -12.38
CA PHE A 55 15.31 4.54 -11.60
C PHE A 55 16.32 3.86 -12.52
N LEU A 56 17.57 4.31 -12.43
CA LEU A 56 18.62 3.93 -13.36
C LEU A 56 19.61 2.95 -12.74
N VAL A 57 19.76 1.80 -13.38
CA VAL A 57 20.86 0.86 -13.12
C VAL A 57 21.78 0.87 -14.33
N ASN A 58 23.01 1.33 -14.14
CA ASN A 58 24.01 1.46 -15.22
C ASN A 58 23.49 2.23 -16.45
N GLY A 59 22.66 3.26 -16.22
CA GLY A 59 22.07 4.10 -17.28
C GLY A 59 20.80 3.55 -17.93
N VAL A 60 20.37 2.33 -17.56
CA VAL A 60 19.12 1.71 -18.02
C VAL A 60 18.01 2.03 -17.04
N ASP A 61 16.89 2.53 -17.55
CA ASP A 61 15.67 2.70 -16.75
C ASP A 61 15.01 1.34 -16.53
N VAL A 62 15.05 0.87 -15.28
CA VAL A 62 14.56 -0.48 -14.92
C VAL A 62 13.11 -0.47 -14.47
N VAL A 63 12.46 0.69 -14.33
CA VAL A 63 11.07 0.78 -13.85
C VAL A 63 10.11 -0.09 -14.69
N PRO A 64 10.11 -0.05 -16.04
CA PRO A 64 9.21 -0.88 -16.83
C PRO A 64 9.50 -2.38 -16.70
N TYR A 65 10.76 -2.75 -16.50
CA TYR A 65 11.15 -4.15 -16.29
C TYR A 65 10.61 -4.66 -14.95
N VAL A 66 10.76 -3.88 -13.88
CA VAL A 66 10.25 -4.22 -12.55
C VAL A 66 8.72 -4.31 -12.56
N GLU A 67 8.02 -3.33 -13.15
CA GLU A 67 6.55 -3.36 -13.22
C GLU A 67 6.03 -4.58 -14.01
N ALA A 68 6.66 -4.92 -15.13
CA ALA A 68 6.28 -6.11 -15.91
C ALA A 68 6.51 -7.41 -15.12
N GLU A 69 7.60 -7.49 -14.36
CA GLU A 69 7.89 -8.65 -13.52
C GLU A 69 6.93 -8.74 -12.32
N LEU A 70 6.53 -7.62 -11.72
CA LEU A 70 5.50 -7.58 -10.69
C LEU A 70 4.15 -8.04 -11.25
N ASP A 71 3.74 -7.54 -12.42
CA ASP A 71 2.50 -7.98 -13.08
C ASP A 71 2.53 -9.48 -13.44
N ARG A 72 3.70 -10.03 -13.74
CA ARG A 72 3.90 -11.48 -13.96
C ARG A 72 3.79 -12.29 -12.66
N ARG A 73 4.34 -11.78 -11.55
CA ARG A 73 4.34 -12.44 -10.24
C ARG A 73 2.99 -12.37 -9.53
N PHE A 74 2.21 -11.32 -9.80
CA PHE A 74 0.90 -11.06 -9.20
C PHE A 74 -0.18 -11.00 -10.31
N PRO A 75 -0.69 -12.16 -10.78
CA PRO A 75 -1.70 -12.18 -11.83
C PRO A 75 -2.93 -11.36 -11.45
N GLY A 76 -3.34 -10.43 -12.33
CA GLY A 76 -4.44 -9.50 -12.08
C GLY A 76 -3.98 -8.11 -11.60
N ARG A 77 -2.76 -7.94 -11.09
CA ARG A 77 -2.22 -6.64 -10.64
C ARG A 77 -2.33 -5.56 -11.72
N ALA A 78 -2.04 -5.91 -12.98
CA ALA A 78 -2.13 -4.97 -14.10
C ALA A 78 -3.53 -4.31 -14.24
N LEU A 79 -4.59 -5.00 -13.81
CA LEU A 79 -5.97 -4.50 -13.87
C LEU A 79 -6.21 -3.31 -12.93
N ARG A 80 -5.32 -3.03 -11.97
CA ARG A 80 -5.39 -1.83 -11.10
C ARG A 80 -5.43 -0.52 -11.90
N ARG A 81 -5.01 -0.57 -13.18
CA ARG A 81 -5.00 0.54 -14.13
C ARG A 81 -6.27 0.62 -15.00
N ALA A 82 -7.31 -0.16 -14.71
CA ALA A 82 -8.55 -0.17 -15.47
C ALA A 82 -9.19 1.23 -15.56
N THR A 83 -9.64 1.63 -16.75
CA THR A 83 -10.11 3.00 -17.00
C THR A 83 -11.64 3.12 -17.11
N ASP A 84 -12.36 2.01 -17.00
CA ASP A 84 -13.81 1.91 -17.15
C ASP A 84 -14.43 1.06 -16.04
N ALA A 85 -15.75 1.13 -15.89
CA ALA A 85 -16.46 0.50 -14.78
C ALA A 85 -16.37 -1.04 -14.83
N ASP A 86 -16.42 -1.64 -16.02
CA ASP A 86 -16.29 -3.10 -16.18
C ASP A 86 -14.87 -3.60 -15.86
N GLY A 87 -13.85 -2.85 -16.26
CA GLY A 87 -12.47 -3.11 -15.92
C GLY A 87 -12.22 -3.00 -14.42
N LEU A 88 -12.82 -2.02 -13.73
CA LEU A 88 -12.74 -1.91 -12.27
C LEU A 88 -13.40 -3.08 -11.55
N ARG A 89 -14.54 -3.57 -12.04
CA ARG A 89 -15.17 -4.81 -11.53
C ARG A 89 -14.25 -6.02 -11.69
N ALA A 90 -13.64 -6.16 -12.87
CA ALA A 90 -12.69 -7.24 -13.13
C ALA A 90 -11.44 -7.13 -12.24
N ALA A 91 -10.94 -5.90 -12.03
CA ALA A 91 -9.82 -5.63 -11.14
C ALA A 91 -10.14 -6.02 -9.69
N TRP A 92 -11.32 -5.65 -9.19
CA TRP A 92 -11.74 -6.00 -7.84
C TRP A 92 -11.92 -7.50 -7.64
N ALA A 93 -12.52 -8.19 -8.61
CA ALA A 93 -12.66 -9.64 -8.55
C ALA A 93 -11.28 -10.35 -8.47
N ALA A 94 -10.25 -9.82 -9.14
CA ALA A 94 -8.89 -10.34 -9.05
C ALA A 94 -8.26 -10.10 -7.66
N VAL A 95 -8.52 -8.93 -7.05
CA VAL A 95 -8.12 -8.62 -5.67
C VAL A 95 -8.78 -9.59 -4.68
N GLU A 96 -10.09 -9.78 -4.77
CA GLU A 96 -10.85 -10.68 -3.90
C GLU A 96 -10.33 -12.12 -3.97
N ALA A 97 -10.13 -12.65 -5.19
CA ALA A 97 -9.60 -14.00 -5.38
C ALA A 97 -8.19 -14.17 -4.81
N THR A 98 -7.33 -13.16 -5.00
CA THR A 98 -5.93 -13.18 -4.54
C THR A 98 -5.82 -13.13 -3.02
N TRP A 99 -6.60 -12.26 -2.37
CA TRP A 99 -6.66 -12.20 -0.92
C TRP A 99 -7.31 -13.43 -0.30
N ALA A 100 -8.37 -13.98 -0.91
CA ALA A 100 -8.98 -15.22 -0.43
C ALA A 100 -7.95 -16.36 -0.35
N ALA A 101 -7.18 -16.59 -1.43
CA ALA A 101 -6.12 -17.60 -1.44
C ALA A 101 -5.03 -17.34 -0.39
N THR A 102 -4.70 -16.07 -0.13
CA THR A 102 -3.69 -15.68 0.87
C THR A 102 -4.21 -15.89 2.29
N LEU A 103 -5.48 -15.58 2.56
CA LEU A 103 -6.13 -15.83 3.84
C LEU A 103 -6.23 -17.33 4.14
N GLU A 104 -6.54 -18.15 3.14
CA GLU A 104 -6.53 -19.61 3.25
C GLU A 104 -5.12 -20.14 3.58
N ARG A 105 -4.09 -19.63 2.90
CA ARG A 105 -2.69 -19.96 3.21
C ARG A 105 -2.35 -19.62 4.67
N VAL A 106 -2.67 -18.42 5.12
CA VAL A 106 -2.41 -17.97 6.50
C VAL A 106 -3.16 -18.83 7.53
N ALA A 107 -4.39 -19.22 7.24
CA ALA A 107 -5.17 -20.10 8.12
C ALA A 107 -4.55 -21.51 8.26
N ALA A 108 -3.77 -21.97 7.28
CA ALA A 108 -3.03 -23.22 7.33
C ALA A 108 -1.62 -23.10 7.95
N MET A 109 -1.14 -21.88 8.21
CA MET A 109 0.15 -21.63 8.87
C MET A 109 0.04 -21.80 10.41
N PRO A 110 1.17 -21.95 11.13
CA PRO A 110 1.16 -22.08 12.58
C PRO A 110 0.42 -20.94 13.28
N ALA A 111 -0.25 -21.26 14.40
CA ALA A 111 -0.94 -20.26 15.21
C ALA A 111 0.02 -19.13 15.65
N GLY A 112 -0.46 -17.89 15.59
CA GLY A 112 0.34 -16.69 15.87
C GLY A 112 1.07 -16.11 14.66
N THR A 113 1.07 -16.77 13.49
CA THR A 113 1.67 -16.23 12.24
C THR A 113 1.21 -14.81 11.94
N VAL A 114 -0.07 -14.51 12.17
CA VAL A 114 -0.68 -13.21 11.87
C VAL A 114 -0.14 -12.05 12.71
N ASP A 115 0.55 -12.36 13.81
CA ASP A 115 1.10 -11.43 14.79
C ASP A 115 2.62 -11.31 14.70
N VAL A 116 3.26 -12.01 13.75
CA VAL A 116 4.71 -11.92 13.54
C VAL A 116 5.02 -10.70 12.69
N SER A 117 5.92 -9.84 13.20
CA SER A 117 6.51 -8.72 12.44
C SER A 117 7.81 -9.18 11.81
N VAL A 118 8.02 -8.84 10.54
CA VAL A 118 9.27 -9.12 9.80
C VAL A 118 10.01 -7.81 9.61
N ALA A 119 11.30 -7.78 9.95
CA ALA A 119 12.18 -6.61 9.79
C ALA A 119 11.67 -5.30 10.47
N GLY A 120 10.80 -5.42 11.48
CA GLY A 120 10.18 -4.28 12.17
C GLY A 120 9.02 -3.63 11.41
N GLU A 121 8.54 -4.26 10.34
CA GLU A 121 7.37 -3.83 9.57
C GLU A 121 6.06 -4.34 10.19
N TRP A 122 4.93 -3.95 9.61
CA TRP A 122 3.62 -4.36 10.08
C TRP A 122 3.42 -5.87 10.05
N THR A 123 2.68 -6.39 11.03
CA THR A 123 2.21 -7.78 11.01
C THR A 123 1.13 -7.96 9.95
N PHE A 124 0.85 -9.21 9.55
CA PHE A 124 -0.26 -9.50 8.63
C PHE A 124 -1.60 -8.95 9.14
N ALA A 125 -1.88 -9.06 10.44
CA ALA A 125 -3.09 -8.49 11.03
C ALA A 125 -3.12 -6.96 10.96
N GLN A 126 -1.98 -6.28 11.16
CA GLN A 126 -1.88 -4.82 10.99
C GLN A 126 -2.08 -4.40 9.54
N THR A 127 -1.55 -5.16 8.57
CA THR A 127 -1.78 -4.93 7.15
C THR A 127 -3.27 -4.99 6.78
N LEU A 128 -4.01 -6.00 7.25
CA LEU A 128 -5.46 -6.06 6.99
C LEU A 128 -6.23 -4.90 7.62
N ARG A 129 -5.82 -4.47 8.81
CA ARG A 129 -6.39 -3.29 9.49
C ARG A 129 -6.07 -2.00 8.73
N HIS A 130 -4.91 -1.92 8.09
CA HIS A 130 -4.58 -0.78 7.25
C HIS A 130 -5.48 -0.73 6.02
N LEU A 131 -5.72 -1.85 5.36
CA LEU A 131 -6.64 -1.92 4.21
C LEU A 131 -8.09 -1.54 4.56
N VAL A 132 -8.54 -1.82 5.80
CA VAL A 132 -9.81 -1.28 6.33
C VAL A 132 -9.78 0.24 6.35
N MET A 133 -8.71 0.84 6.86
CA MET A 133 -8.54 2.28 6.92
C MET A 133 -8.40 2.92 5.54
N ALA A 134 -7.65 2.30 4.62
CA ALA A 134 -7.52 2.74 3.23
C ALA A 134 -8.88 2.75 2.51
N THR A 135 -9.72 1.72 2.72
CA THR A 135 -11.09 1.69 2.19
C THR A 135 -11.96 2.78 2.81
N ASP A 136 -11.93 2.95 4.12
CA ASP A 136 -12.68 4.01 4.81
C ASP A 136 -12.26 5.41 4.31
N THR A 137 -10.96 5.62 4.03
CA THR A 137 -10.42 6.86 3.46
C THR A 137 -10.91 7.09 2.04
N TRP A 138 -10.60 6.18 1.12
CA TRP A 138 -10.71 6.49 -0.31
C TRP A 138 -12.11 6.19 -0.86
N LEU A 139 -12.74 5.11 -0.43
CA LEU A 139 -14.11 4.84 -0.84
C LEU A 139 -15.09 5.68 -0.02
N ARG A 140 -15.04 5.59 1.30
CA ARG A 140 -16.13 6.14 2.13
C ARG A 140 -16.01 7.64 2.34
N ARG A 141 -14.82 8.14 2.68
CA ARG A 141 -14.61 9.58 2.87
C ARG A 141 -14.56 10.31 1.53
N ALA A 142 -13.74 9.85 0.58
CA ALA A 142 -13.58 10.56 -0.68
C ALA A 142 -14.76 10.31 -1.62
N VAL A 143 -14.99 9.07 -2.07
CA VAL A 143 -16.00 8.79 -3.10
C VAL A 143 -17.44 8.98 -2.60
N GLN A 144 -17.76 8.48 -1.41
CA GLN A 144 -19.11 8.52 -0.82
C GLN A 144 -19.36 9.75 0.07
N GLU A 145 -18.36 10.58 0.33
CA GLU A 145 -18.44 11.81 1.14
C GLU A 145 -19.01 11.60 2.56
N VAL A 146 -18.77 10.42 3.15
CA VAL A 146 -19.12 10.14 4.55
C VAL A 146 -18.17 10.92 5.47
N PRO A 147 -18.68 11.80 6.37
CA PRO A 147 -17.81 12.73 7.11
C PRO A 147 -16.77 12.09 8.03
N GLU A 148 -17.16 11.07 8.80
CA GLU A 148 -16.30 10.39 9.79
C GLU A 148 -16.41 8.87 9.59
N PRO A 149 -15.79 8.31 8.53
CA PRO A 149 -16.04 6.92 8.17
C PRO A 149 -15.19 5.92 8.96
N TYR A 150 -14.10 6.33 9.60
CA TYR A 150 -13.10 5.39 10.08
C TYR A 150 -13.61 4.41 11.14
N HIS A 151 -13.35 3.11 10.93
CA HIS A 151 -13.53 2.11 11.96
C HIS A 151 -12.43 2.20 13.02
N PRO A 152 -12.73 2.01 14.31
CA PRO A 152 -11.70 1.90 15.35
C PRO A 152 -10.69 0.76 15.19
N ILE A 153 -10.99 -0.23 14.34
CA ILE A 153 -10.07 -1.34 14.03
C ILE A 153 -9.00 -0.91 13.02
N GLY A 154 -9.22 0.17 12.27
CA GLY A 154 -8.27 0.68 11.29
C GLY A 154 -6.87 0.85 11.87
N GLN A 155 -5.87 0.63 11.03
CA GLN A 155 -4.46 0.88 11.36
C GLN A 155 -3.99 2.07 10.52
N PRO A 156 -3.79 3.25 11.14
CA PRO A 156 -3.22 4.39 10.43
C PRO A 156 -1.76 4.13 10.03
N ASN A 157 -1.30 4.80 8.97
CA ASN A 157 0.11 4.83 8.59
C ASN A 157 0.96 5.44 9.71
N THR A 158 2.25 5.10 9.75
CA THR A 158 3.15 5.51 10.85
C THR A 158 3.25 7.03 11.00
N GLU A 159 3.07 7.78 9.92
CA GLU A 159 3.16 9.24 9.89
C GLU A 159 1.85 9.92 10.27
N TYR A 160 0.73 9.21 10.35
CA TYR A 160 -0.61 9.82 10.50
C TYR A 160 -0.68 10.87 11.61
N ALA A 161 -0.08 10.59 12.78
CA ALA A 161 -0.02 11.56 13.88
C ALA A 161 0.97 12.71 13.63
N THR A 162 2.12 12.43 13.00
CA THR A 162 3.11 13.46 12.65
C THR A 162 2.63 14.36 11.51
N ASP A 163 1.72 13.87 10.68
CA ASP A 163 1.03 14.61 9.62
C ASP A 163 -0.14 15.45 10.15
N GLY A 164 -0.37 15.43 11.48
CA GLY A 164 -1.33 16.28 12.17
C GLY A 164 -2.73 15.69 12.33
N TYR A 165 -2.94 14.40 12.03
CA TYR A 165 -4.24 13.76 12.16
C TYR A 165 -4.49 13.14 13.54
N ASP A 166 -5.76 13.11 13.95
CA ASP A 166 -6.18 12.63 15.27
C ASP A 166 -6.27 11.10 15.32
N LEU A 167 -5.43 10.49 16.15
CA LEU A 167 -5.43 9.05 16.42
C LEU A 167 -6.60 8.58 17.29
N ALA A 168 -7.37 9.48 17.93
CA ALA A 168 -8.42 9.14 18.88
C ALA A 168 -9.54 8.26 18.29
N VAL A 169 -9.69 8.26 16.96
CA VAL A 169 -10.66 7.42 16.26
C VAL A 169 -10.24 5.94 16.24
N PHE A 170 -8.95 5.64 16.36
CA PHE A 170 -8.42 4.27 16.31
C PHE A 170 -8.24 3.69 17.71
N SER A 171 -8.54 2.39 17.84
CA SER A 171 -8.45 1.68 19.12
C SER A 171 -7.01 1.61 19.61
N ALA A 172 -6.82 1.91 20.91
CA ALA A 172 -5.57 1.66 21.62
C ALA A 172 -5.40 0.18 22.02
N SER A 173 -6.48 -0.62 22.02
CA SER A 173 -6.40 -2.07 22.25
C SER A 173 -6.14 -2.82 20.95
N VAL A 174 -5.32 -3.87 21.01
CA VAL A 174 -5.08 -4.76 19.88
C VAL A 174 -6.33 -5.62 19.66
N PRO A 175 -7.03 -5.49 18.51
CA PRO A 175 -8.21 -6.32 18.21
C PRO A 175 -7.80 -7.77 17.95
N THR A 176 -8.71 -8.70 18.19
CA THR A 176 -8.50 -10.10 17.82
C THR A 176 -8.49 -10.27 16.30
N TYR A 177 -7.76 -11.27 15.79
CA TYR A 177 -7.72 -11.53 14.35
C TYR A 177 -9.11 -11.83 13.75
N ALA A 178 -10.01 -12.45 14.51
CA ALA A 178 -11.39 -12.70 14.08
C ALA A 178 -12.19 -11.40 13.88
N GLU A 179 -12.03 -10.42 14.78
CA GLU A 179 -12.64 -9.09 14.64
C GLU A 179 -12.07 -8.34 13.42
N VAL A 180 -10.75 -8.44 13.19
CA VAL A 180 -10.11 -7.86 12.00
C VAL A 180 -10.70 -8.44 10.71
N LEU A 181 -10.85 -9.77 10.63
CA LEU A 181 -11.43 -10.42 9.45
C LEU A 181 -12.89 -10.03 9.23
N ALA A 182 -13.69 -9.93 10.29
CA ALA A 182 -15.09 -9.51 10.18
C ALA A 182 -15.22 -8.10 9.59
N VAL A 183 -14.46 -7.14 10.12
CA VAL A 183 -14.48 -5.75 9.62
C VAL A 183 -13.89 -5.64 8.22
N ARG A 184 -12.83 -6.40 7.91
CA ARG A 184 -12.27 -6.44 6.55
C ARG A 184 -13.30 -6.99 5.55
N ALA A 185 -14.06 -8.02 5.91
CA ALA A 185 -15.10 -8.57 5.04
C ALA A 185 -16.21 -7.54 4.75
N GLU A 186 -16.61 -6.74 5.75
CA GLU A 186 -17.56 -5.63 5.53
C GLU A 186 -17.02 -4.60 4.53
N ARG A 187 -15.74 -4.21 4.64
CA ARG A 187 -15.13 -3.23 3.71
C ARG A 187 -15.03 -3.79 2.29
N VAL A 188 -14.69 -5.06 2.16
CA VAL A 188 -14.67 -5.74 0.86
C VAL A 188 -16.06 -5.73 0.22
N ALA A 189 -17.11 -6.05 0.99
CA ALA A 189 -18.48 -6.00 0.52
C ALA A 189 -18.90 -4.58 0.08
N MET A 190 -18.51 -3.54 0.83
CA MET A 190 -18.80 -2.15 0.46
C MET A 190 -18.17 -1.75 -0.89
N VAL A 191 -16.92 -2.17 -1.17
CA VAL A 191 -16.28 -1.91 -2.47
C VAL A 191 -17.02 -2.66 -3.57
N HIS A 192 -17.31 -3.94 -3.37
CA HIS A 192 -18.06 -4.75 -4.34
C HIS A 192 -19.43 -4.14 -4.66
N GLU A 193 -20.20 -3.73 -3.64
CA GLU A 193 -21.51 -3.09 -3.81
C GLU A 193 -21.41 -1.76 -4.56
N HIS A 194 -20.41 -0.93 -4.26
CA HIS A 194 -20.19 0.33 -4.96
C HIS A 194 -19.90 0.11 -6.45
N LEU A 195 -19.00 -0.83 -6.77
CA LEU A 195 -18.63 -1.16 -8.15
C LEU A 195 -19.79 -1.78 -8.94
N ALA A 196 -20.71 -2.50 -8.28
CA ALA A 196 -21.85 -3.12 -8.94
C ALA A 196 -22.76 -2.11 -9.66
N SER A 197 -22.94 -0.91 -9.11
CA SER A 197 -23.76 0.15 -9.73
C SER A 197 -22.98 1.23 -10.47
N LEU A 198 -21.64 1.21 -10.41
CA LEU A 198 -20.78 2.24 -10.99
C LEU A 198 -20.92 2.31 -12.53
N THR A 199 -20.98 3.51 -13.07
CA THR A 199 -20.97 3.76 -14.53
C THR A 199 -19.73 4.53 -14.95
N ASP A 200 -19.37 4.46 -16.23
CA ASP A 200 -18.24 5.25 -16.78
C ASP A 200 -18.42 6.76 -16.59
N ALA A 201 -19.67 7.23 -16.55
CA ALA A 201 -19.98 8.63 -16.32
C ALA A 201 -19.65 9.09 -14.89
N ASP A 202 -19.74 8.17 -13.91
CA ASP A 202 -19.43 8.48 -12.51
C ASP A 202 -17.93 8.67 -12.28
N LEU A 203 -17.09 8.04 -13.12
CA LEU A 203 -15.63 7.98 -12.97
C LEU A 203 -14.95 9.35 -12.99
N VAL A 204 -15.52 10.31 -13.72
CA VAL A 204 -15.00 11.69 -13.84
C VAL A 204 -15.49 12.61 -12.73
N GLY A 205 -16.33 12.12 -11.82
CA GLY A 205 -16.84 12.87 -10.68
C GLY A 205 -15.69 13.38 -9.81
N VAL A 206 -15.66 14.69 -9.56
CA VAL A 206 -14.61 15.32 -8.74
C VAL A 206 -14.85 15.02 -7.26
N ARG A 207 -13.78 14.71 -6.53
CA ARG A 207 -13.75 14.48 -5.08
C ARG A 207 -12.64 15.28 -4.42
N ARG A 208 -12.81 15.55 -3.13
CA ARG A 208 -11.75 16.15 -2.31
C ARG A 208 -10.76 15.05 -1.93
N ASN A 209 -9.48 15.29 -2.17
CA ASN A 209 -8.44 14.40 -1.67
C ASN A 209 -8.49 14.40 -0.12
N PRO A 210 -8.57 13.22 0.54
CA PRO A 210 -8.61 13.11 2.00
C PRO A 210 -7.39 13.66 2.73
N TRP A 211 -6.25 13.75 2.04
CA TRP A 211 -4.94 14.09 2.60
C TRP A 211 -4.42 15.47 2.16
N GLY A 212 -4.90 15.98 1.03
CA GLY A 212 -4.55 17.31 0.49
C GLY A 212 -5.74 17.95 -0.22
N PRO A 213 -6.72 18.51 0.51
CA PRO A 213 -8.01 18.95 -0.06
C PRO A 213 -7.92 19.99 -1.19
N GLU A 214 -6.80 20.70 -1.29
CA GLU A 214 -6.43 21.63 -2.36
C GLU A 214 -6.12 20.94 -3.70
N HIS A 215 -5.86 19.64 -3.70
CA HIS A 215 -5.60 18.81 -4.88
C HIS A 215 -6.82 17.94 -5.17
N PRO A 216 -7.74 18.33 -6.07
CA PRO A 216 -8.94 17.54 -6.36
C PRO A 216 -8.60 16.22 -7.06
N GLU A 217 -9.36 15.17 -6.72
CA GLU A 217 -9.27 13.83 -7.33
C GLU A 217 -10.50 13.54 -8.17
N THR A 218 -10.44 12.48 -8.97
CA THR A 218 -11.62 11.87 -9.60
C THR A 218 -12.05 10.62 -8.85
N VAL A 219 -13.30 10.17 -9.02
CA VAL A 219 -13.76 8.87 -8.52
C VAL A 219 -12.83 7.75 -9.02
N LEU A 220 -12.43 7.81 -10.29
CA LEU A 220 -11.47 6.85 -10.85
C LEU A 220 -10.14 6.84 -10.10
N SER A 221 -9.57 8.03 -9.85
CA SER A 221 -8.32 8.17 -9.10
C SER A 221 -8.43 7.56 -7.70
N CYS A 222 -9.51 7.86 -6.96
CA CYS A 222 -9.73 7.27 -5.64
C CYS A 222 -9.85 5.74 -5.68
N LEU A 223 -10.53 5.19 -6.70
CA LEU A 223 -10.67 3.73 -6.86
C LEU A 223 -9.35 3.08 -7.31
N HIS A 224 -8.53 3.75 -8.11
CA HIS A 224 -7.15 3.33 -8.40
C HIS A 224 -6.31 3.26 -7.14
N THR A 225 -6.43 4.25 -6.25
CA THR A 225 -5.73 4.20 -4.97
C THR A 225 -6.18 3.01 -4.12
N VAL A 226 -7.49 2.72 -4.02
CA VAL A 226 -7.95 1.51 -3.32
C VAL A 226 -7.33 0.23 -3.90
N LEU A 227 -7.30 0.11 -5.24
CA LEU A 227 -6.71 -1.05 -5.91
C LEU A 227 -5.19 -1.14 -5.69
N GLU A 228 -4.48 0.00 -5.73
CA GLU A 228 -3.04 0.06 -5.49
C GLU A 228 -2.68 -0.32 -4.05
N GLU A 229 -3.41 0.20 -3.07
CA GLU A 229 -3.28 -0.16 -1.66
C GLU A 229 -3.40 -1.67 -1.47
N GLU A 230 -4.41 -2.29 -2.08
CA GLU A 230 -4.62 -3.74 -2.01
C GLU A 230 -3.45 -4.54 -2.60
N TRP A 231 -2.92 -4.14 -3.76
CA TRP A 231 -1.83 -4.89 -4.42
C TRP A 231 -0.47 -4.69 -3.77
N GLU A 232 -0.12 -3.48 -3.34
CA GLU A 232 1.16 -3.23 -2.67
C GLU A 232 1.18 -3.89 -1.28
N HIS A 233 0.09 -3.82 -0.52
CA HIS A 233 0.00 -4.50 0.77
C HIS A 233 -0.09 -6.02 0.65
N HIS A 234 -0.65 -6.53 -0.44
CA HIS A 234 -0.57 -7.96 -0.76
C HIS A 234 0.89 -8.39 -1.02
N ARG A 235 1.64 -7.60 -1.79
CA ARG A 235 3.06 -7.84 -2.07
C ARG A 235 3.89 -7.89 -0.79
N TYR A 236 3.69 -6.94 0.14
CA TYR A 236 4.35 -6.95 1.45
C TYR A 236 3.95 -8.18 2.27
N ALA A 237 2.66 -8.45 2.36
CA ALA A 237 2.14 -9.58 3.13
C ALA A 237 2.73 -10.92 2.64
N VAL A 238 2.76 -11.18 1.33
CA VAL A 238 3.31 -12.43 0.80
C VAL A 238 4.82 -12.52 1.01
N ARG A 239 5.58 -11.43 0.82
CA ARG A 239 7.02 -11.36 1.11
C ARG A 239 7.32 -11.76 2.56
N ASP A 240 6.53 -11.24 3.50
CA ASP A 240 6.73 -11.50 4.93
C ASP A 240 6.29 -12.91 5.31
N LEU A 241 5.17 -13.39 4.77
CA LEU A 241 4.72 -14.78 4.96
C LEU A 241 5.72 -15.80 4.38
N ASP A 242 6.39 -15.49 3.27
CA ASP A 242 7.46 -16.32 2.71
C ASP A 242 8.70 -16.34 3.63
N THR A 243 9.02 -15.20 4.24
CA THR A 243 10.11 -15.08 5.21
C THR A 243 9.83 -15.88 6.49
N ILE A 244 8.59 -15.79 7.02
CA ILE A 244 8.13 -16.57 8.16
C ILE A 244 8.15 -18.07 7.83
N ALA A 245 7.60 -18.48 6.69
CA ALA A 245 7.55 -19.88 6.28
C ALA A 245 8.95 -20.49 6.12
N ALA A 246 9.94 -19.68 5.75
CA ALA A 246 11.33 -20.11 5.63
C ALA A 246 12.12 -20.06 6.95
N GLY A 247 11.51 -19.66 8.07
CA GLY A 247 12.16 -19.56 9.38
C GLY A 247 13.20 -18.44 9.47
N ARG A 248 13.00 -17.35 8.73
CA ARG A 248 13.92 -16.19 8.67
C ARG A 248 13.30 -14.90 9.22
N ALA A 249 12.13 -14.99 9.84
CA ALA A 249 11.43 -13.86 10.44
C ALA A 249 12.10 -13.39 11.73
#